data_AF-A0A7Y8HRL8-F1
#
_entry.id   AF-A0A7Y8HRL8-F1
#
_cell.length_a   1.000
_cell.length_b   1.000
_cell.length_c   1.000
_cell.angle_alpha   90.00
_cell.angle_beta   90.00
_cell.angle_gamma   90.00
#
_symmetry.space_group_name_H-M   'P 1'
#
loop_
_entity.id
_entity.type
_entity.pdbx_description
1 polymer ?
#
loop_
_entity_poly.entity_id
_entity_poly.type
_entity_poly.pdbx_seq_one_letter_code
_entity_poly.pdbx_strand_id
1 'polypeptide(L)' 'MANVTSSEPNPIPLPADLPDRLCTWCRLPMKKRLVGGNQFVHYTCPKCVFQHTTRLGPKPPSPTH' A
#
# COMPACT_ATOMS: atom_id res chain seq x y z
N MET A 1 6.78 -0.23 -40.07
CA MET A 1 6.36 1.04 -39.44
C MET A 1 5.89 0.66 -38.04
N ALA A 2 6.70 0.92 -37.00
CA ALA A 2 6.39 0.49 -35.62
C ALA A 2 5.38 1.46 -34.99
N ASN A 3 4.19 0.98 -34.63
CA ASN A 3 3.15 1.80 -34.02
C ASN A 3 3.02 1.46 -32.53
N VAL A 4 3.57 2.36 -31.72
CA VAL A 4 3.14 2.79 -30.38
C VAL A 4 2.84 1.67 -29.38
N THR A 5 3.86 1.32 -28.62
CA THR A 5 3.71 0.91 -27.22
C THR A 5 2.93 2.01 -26.51
N SER A 6 1.63 1.79 -26.31
CA SER A 6 0.85 2.54 -25.33
C SER A 6 1.48 2.24 -23.97
N SER A 7 2.30 3.16 -23.48
CA SER A 7 2.78 3.16 -22.12
C SER A 7 1.56 3.40 -21.23
N GLU A 8 0.96 2.30 -20.77
CA GLU A 8 0.02 2.32 -19.67
C GLU A 8 0.69 3.12 -18.54
N PRO A 9 0.10 4.24 -18.08
CA PRO A 9 0.60 4.88 -16.88
C PRO A 9 0.30 3.89 -15.77
N ASN A 10 1.30 3.09 -15.39
CA ASN A 10 1.32 2.32 -14.17
C ASN A 10 0.75 3.23 -13.08
N PRO A 11 -0.46 2.96 -12.55
CA PRO A 11 -1.02 3.80 -11.52
C PRO A 11 -0.15 3.52 -10.31
N ILE A 12 0.92 4.29 -10.16
CA ILE A 12 1.59 4.47 -8.89
C ILE A 12 0.43 4.85 -7.97
N PRO A 13 0.02 3.99 -7.02
CA PRO A 13 -1.15 4.29 -6.21
C PRO A 13 -0.82 5.57 -5.48
N LEU A 14 -1.50 6.65 -5.89
CA LEU A 14 -1.37 7.94 -5.25
C LEU A 14 -1.68 7.70 -3.76
N PRO A 15 -0.97 8.36 -2.83
CA PRO A 15 -1.26 8.19 -1.41
C PRO A 15 -2.72 8.48 -1.04
N ALA A 16 -3.47 9.19 -1.90
CA ALA A 16 -4.91 9.42 -1.79
C ALA A 16 -5.77 8.15 -1.98
N ASP A 17 -5.31 7.15 -2.75
CA ASP A 17 -6.05 5.91 -3.05
C ASP A 17 -5.84 4.82 -1.99
N LEU A 18 -4.85 5.00 -1.11
CA LEU A 18 -4.57 4.05 -0.04
C LEU A 18 -5.64 4.15 1.07
N PRO A 19 -6.19 3.01 1.55
CA PRO A 19 -7.25 3.03 2.55
C PRO A 19 -6.75 3.67 3.85
N ASP A 20 -7.53 4.58 4.40
CA ASP A 20 -7.22 5.16 5.70
C ASP A 20 -7.53 4.15 6.81
N ARG A 21 -6.60 3.98 7.76
CA ARG A 21 -6.75 3.05 8.88
C ARG A 21 -6.63 3.78 10.20
N LEU A 22 -7.53 3.44 11.11
CA LEU A 22 -7.49 3.89 12.49
C LEU A 22 -6.64 2.95 13.33
N CYS A 23 -5.95 3.51 14.32
CA CYS A 23 -5.29 2.72 15.34
C CYS A 23 -6.29 1.90 16.14
N THR A 24 -6.04 0.61 16.33
CA THR A 24 -6.89 -0.28 17.13
C THR A 24 -7.07 0.23 18.57
N TRP A 25 -6.03 0.83 19.13
CA TRP A 25 -6.00 1.31 20.52
C TRP A 25 -6.53 2.73 20.63
N CYS A 26 -5.90 3.66 19.90
CA CYS A 26 -6.21 5.08 20.04
C CYS A 26 -7.41 5.54 19.21
N ARG A 27 -7.86 4.73 18.23
CA ARG A 27 -8.90 5.08 17.24
C ARG A 27 -8.61 6.38 16.47
N LEU A 28 -7.33 6.74 16.36
CA LEU A 28 -6.85 7.91 15.63
C LEU A 28 -6.35 7.51 14.24
N PRO A 29 -6.44 8.40 13.23
CA PRO A 29 -5.89 8.17 11.91
C PRO A 29 -4.38 7.90 11.98
N MET A 30 -3.95 6.83 11.33
CA MET A 30 -2.55 6.44 11.26
C MET A 30 -1.86 7.12 10.07
N LYS A 31 -0.58 7.45 10.24
CA LYS A 31 0.26 7.88 9.12
C LYS A 31 0.52 6.67 8.23
N LYS A 32 0.27 6.79 6.93
CA LYS A 32 0.52 5.73 5.95
C LYS A 32 1.73 6.06 5.06
N ARG A 33 2.57 5.06 4.79
CA ARG A 33 3.76 5.19 3.95
C ARG A 33 3.93 3.95 3.08
N LEU A 34 4.18 4.18 1.79
CA LEU A 34 4.56 3.11 0.86
C LEU A 34 6.01 2.71 1.08
N VAL A 35 6.27 1.41 1.20
CA VAL A 35 7.60 0.83 1.35
C VAL A 35 7.74 -0.43 0.48
N GLY A 36 8.98 -0.91 0.31
CA GLY A 36 9.26 -2.12 -0.48
C GLY A 36 8.89 -1.97 -1.96
N GLY A 37 9.19 -0.81 -2.56
CA GLY A 37 8.86 -0.52 -3.97
C GLY A 37 7.36 -0.47 -4.23
N ASN A 38 6.60 0.18 -3.35
CA ASN A 38 5.14 0.35 -3.45
C ASN A 38 4.32 -0.95 -3.24
N GLN A 39 4.94 -2.03 -2.76
CA GLN A 39 4.26 -3.30 -2.48
C GLN A 39 3.63 -3.37 -1.10
N PHE A 40 4.08 -2.53 -0.16
CA PHE A 40 3.64 -2.55 1.23
C PHE A 40 3.26 -1.14 1.68
N VAL A 41 2.23 -1.03 2.51
CA VAL A 41 1.87 0.18 3.24
C VAL A 41 2.14 -0.05 4.71
N HIS A 42 2.95 0.81 5.29
CA HIS A 42 3.14 0.89 6.74
C HIS A 42 2.22 1.98 7.28
N TYR A 43 1.34 1.58 8.19
CA TYR A 43 0.51 2.46 9.00
C TYR A 43 1.15 2.62 10.38
N THR A 44 1.34 3.84 10.85
CA THR A 44 1.91 4.12 12.17
C THR A 44 1.01 5.07 12.94
N CYS A 45 0.61 4.68 14.15
CA CYS A 45 -0.15 5.57 15.02
C CYS A 45 0.72 6.72 15.53
N PRO A 46 0.30 7.99 15.40
CA PRO A 46 1.08 9.12 15.91
C PRO A 46 1.09 9.22 17.44
N LYS A 47 0.16 8.54 18.14
CA LYS A 47 0.02 8.61 19.60
C LYS A 47 0.74 7.48 20.32
N CYS A 48 0.51 6.24 19.91
CA CYS A 48 1.05 5.05 20.59
C CYS A 48 2.13 4.32 19.79
N VAL A 49 2.59 4.87 18.67
CA VAL A 49 3.61 4.30 17.76
C VAL A 49 3.32 2.88 17.24
N PHE A 50 2.10 2.37 17.44
CA PHE A 50 1.68 1.08 16.92
C PHE A 50 1.80 1.06 15.39
N GLN A 51 2.43 0.01 14.87
CA GLN A 51 2.67 -0.18 13.44
C GLN A 51 1.81 -1.33 12.90
N HIS A 52 1.23 -1.11 11.74
CA HIS A 52 0.52 -2.14 10.98
C HIS A 52 0.99 -2.10 9.53
N THR A 53 1.34 -3.25 8.96
CA THR A 53 1.79 -3.34 7.57
C THR A 53 0.76 -4.08 6.75
N THR A 54 0.31 -3.47 5.65
CA THR A 54 -0.60 -4.08 4.69
C THR A 54 0.12 -4.27 3.36
N ARG A 55 -0.02 -5.44 2.73
CA ARG A 55 0.48 -5.69 1.37
C ARG A 55 -0.53 -5.14 0.35
N LEU A 56 -0.06 -4.39 -0.63
CA LEU A 56 -0.85 -3.90 -1.79
C LEU A 56 -0.70 -4.78 -3.03
N GLY A 57 0.39 -5.57 -3.10
CA GLY A 57 0.64 -6.43 -4.25
C GLY A 57 -0.31 -7.63 -4.33
N PRO A 58 -0.55 -8.18 -5.53
CA PRO A 58 -1.30 -9.41 -5.69
C PRO A 58 -0.66 -10.52 -4.85
N LYS A 59 -1.48 -11.30 -4.16
CA LYS A 59 -1.03 -12.49 -3.43
C LYS A 59 -0.26 -13.36 -4.44
N PRO A 60 1.04 -13.68 -4.22
CA PRO A 60 1.72 -14.62 -5.11
C PRO A 60 0.87 -15.89 -5.15
N PRO A 61 0.70 -16.52 -6.32
CA PRO A 61 -0.10 -17.73 -6.45
C PRO A 61 0.37 -18.70 -5.37
N SER A 62 -0.55 -19.04 -4.46
CA SER A 62 -0.29 -20.03 -3.43
C SER A 62 0.20 -21.29 -4.15
N PRO A 63 1.34 -21.89 -3.72
CA PRO A 63 1.78 -23.13 -4.33
C PRO A 63 0.70 -24.17 -4.07
N THR A 64 0.07 -24.65 -5.14
CA THR A 64 -0.80 -25.82 -5.11
C THR A 64 0.09 -27.01 -4.77
N HIS A 65 -0.10 -27.59 -3.57
CA HIS A 65 0.51 -28.85 -3.16
C HIS A 65 -0.42 -30.00 -3.50
#